data_AF-D7VQV3-F1
#
_entry.id   AF-D7VQV3-F1
#
_cell.length_a   1.000
_cell.length_b   1.000
_cell.length_c   1.000
_cell.angle_alpha   90.00
_cell.angle_beta   90.00
_cell.angle_gamma   90.00
#
_symmetry.space_group_name_H-M   'P 1'
#
loop_
_entity.id
_entity.type
_entity.pdbx_description
1 polymer ?
#
loop_
_entity_poly.entity_id
_entity_poly.type
_entity_poly.pdbx_seq_one_letter_code
_entity_poly.pdbx_strand_id
1 'polypeptide(L)'
;MSEHIFFYTGLSLFTIHEMDAIHCKEWRIFPGLSFLDDRWGFRIFMFAHIPIFLFINRQLHDVPTSETFMKRFNVFLMVHMGFHLLYLKHKRNEFTDGISWFYIAGAGICGIVDLFGVQ
;
A
#
# COMPACT_ATOMS: atom_id res chain seq x y z
N MET A 1 16.07 -9.93 10.15
CA MET A 1 15.53 -10.00 8.76
C MET A 1 14.75 -11.29 8.51
N SER A 2 15.24 -12.47 8.94
CA SER A 2 14.53 -13.75 8.76
C SER A 2 13.18 -13.83 9.48
N GLU A 3 13.07 -13.26 10.69
CA GLU A 3 11.85 -13.31 11.52
C GLU A 3 10.66 -12.54 10.90
N HIS A 4 10.90 -11.59 9.99
CA HIS A 4 9.85 -10.75 9.38
C HIS A 4 9.96 -10.70 7.86
N ILE A 5 10.38 -11.80 7.24
CA ILE A 5 10.56 -11.86 5.79
C ILE A 5 9.25 -11.57 5.04
N PHE A 6 8.10 -11.97 5.60
CA PHE A 6 6.80 -11.70 5.02
C PHE A 6 6.42 -10.23 5.13
N PHE A 7 6.67 -9.58 6.27
CA PHE A 7 6.53 -8.13 6.39
C PHE A 7 7.32 -7.38 5.33
N TYR A 8 8.63 -7.65 5.20
CA TYR A 8 9.48 -6.91 4.25
C TYR A 8 9.11 -7.21 2.80
N THR A 9 8.69 -8.43 2.49
CA THR A 9 8.12 -8.78 1.18
C THR A 9 6.83 -7.98 0.92
N GLY A 10 5.92 -7.95 1.89
CA GLY A 10 4.67 -7.20 1.81
C GLY A 10 4.88 -5.70 1.65
N LEU A 11 5.83 -5.11 2.39
CA LEU A 11 6.23 -3.72 2.26
C LEU A 11 6.83 -3.41 0.88
N SER A 12 7.62 -4.33 0.34
CA SER A 12 8.21 -4.19 -1.00
C SER A 12 7.12 -4.21 -2.07
N LEU A 13 6.19 -5.16 -1.99
CA LEU A 13 5.05 -5.26 -2.90
C LEU A 13 4.13 -4.04 -2.79
N PHE A 14 3.87 -3.55 -1.58
CA PHE A 14 3.15 -2.30 -1.34
C PHE A 14 3.85 -1.12 -2.01
N THR A 15 5.17 -0.98 -1.84
CA THR A 15 5.92 0.12 -2.44
C THR A 15 5.88 0.09 -3.97
N ILE A 16 5.95 -1.10 -4.58
CA ILE A 16 5.79 -1.27 -6.02
C ILE A 16 4.35 -0.99 -6.45
N HIS A 17 3.36 -1.40 -5.67
CA HIS A 17 1.96 -1.03 -5.88
C HIS A 17 1.77 0.48 -5.90
N GLU A 18 2.39 1.25 -5.00
CA GLU A 18 2.28 2.72 -5.03
C GLU A 18 2.90 3.33 -6.31
N MET A 19 3.95 2.71 -6.87
CA MET A 19 4.49 3.11 -8.19
C MET A 19 3.50 2.80 -9.32
N ASP A 20 2.84 1.64 -9.24
CA ASP A 20 1.80 1.25 -10.17
C ASP A 20 0.54 2.13 -10.03
N ALA A 21 0.19 2.54 -8.81
CA ALA A 21 -0.91 3.46 -8.53
C ALA A 21 -0.70 4.83 -9.18
N ILE A 22 0.56 5.28 -9.28
CA ILE A 22 0.91 6.49 -10.05
C ILE A 22 0.66 6.27 -11.55
N HIS A 23 1.05 5.11 -12.08
CA HIS A 23 0.84 4.75 -13.48
C HIS A 23 -0.65 4.61 -13.83
N CYS A 24 -1.43 3.95 -12.96
CA CYS A 24 -2.88 3.72 -13.05
C CYS A 24 -3.72 4.90 -12.52
N LYS A 25 -3.09 6.02 -12.17
CA LYS A 25 -3.76 7.28 -11.82
C LYS A 25 -4.79 7.17 -10.68
N GLU A 26 -4.42 6.45 -9.62
CA GLU A 26 -5.32 6.12 -8.51
C GLU A 26 -5.95 7.35 -7.83
N TRP A 27 -5.29 8.51 -7.89
CA TRP A 27 -5.85 9.79 -7.39
C TRP A 27 -7.22 10.14 -7.99
N ARG A 28 -7.58 9.57 -9.16
CA ARG A 28 -8.89 9.75 -9.81
C ARG A 28 -10.03 8.99 -9.11
N ILE A 29 -9.68 8.02 -8.26
CA ILE A 29 -10.59 7.17 -7.48
C ILE A 29 -10.55 7.58 -6.01
N PHE A 30 -9.36 7.91 -5.50
CA PHE A 30 -9.14 8.19 -4.09
C PHE A 30 -10.08 9.28 -3.55
N PRO A 31 -10.86 9.00 -2.47
CA PRO A 31 -11.79 9.97 -1.89
C PRO A 31 -11.07 11.27 -1.51
N GLY A 32 -11.56 12.40 -2.03
CA GLY A 32 -10.95 13.72 -1.82
C GLY A 32 -10.08 14.19 -2.99
N LEU A 33 -9.17 13.34 -3.49
CA LEU A 33 -8.34 13.67 -4.66
C LEU A 33 -9.12 13.55 -5.98
N SER A 34 -10.14 12.68 -6.03
CA SER A 34 -10.95 12.44 -7.22
C SER A 34 -11.76 13.65 -7.72
N PHE A 35 -11.88 14.69 -6.89
CA PHE A 35 -12.52 15.97 -7.22
C PHE A 35 -11.57 16.99 -7.84
N LEU A 36 -10.26 16.76 -7.76
CA LEU A 36 -9.25 17.68 -8.25
C LEU A 36 -9.01 17.50 -9.76
N ASP A 37 -8.48 18.55 -10.39
CA ASP A 37 -7.93 18.46 -11.74
C ASP A 37 -6.79 17.43 -11.78
N ASP A 38 -6.66 16.70 -12.89
CA ASP A 38 -5.71 15.60 -13.03
C ASP A 38 -4.27 16.01 -12.72
N ARG A 39 -3.88 17.23 -13.10
CA ARG A 39 -2.54 17.77 -12.84
C ARG A 39 -2.29 18.00 -11.36
N TRP A 40 -3.30 18.50 -10.64
CA TRP A 40 -3.21 18.77 -9.20
C TRP A 40 -3.34 17.48 -8.39
N GLY A 41 -4.24 16.58 -8.79
CA GLY A 41 -4.37 15.23 -8.21
C GLY A 41 -3.05 14.47 -8.26
N PHE A 42 -2.42 14.39 -9.44
CA PHE A 42 -1.11 13.76 -9.60
C PHE A 42 -0.04 14.38 -8.68
N ARG A 43 0.08 15.71 -8.65
CA ARG A 43 1.10 16.40 -7.85
C ARG A 43 0.92 16.13 -6.36
N ILE A 44 -0.30 16.29 -5.86
CA ILE A 44 -0.60 16.09 -4.44
C ILE A 44 -0.39 14.63 -4.07
N PHE A 45 -0.84 13.70 -4.91
CA PHE A 45 -0.61 12.27 -4.73
C PHE A 45 0.89 11.98 -4.62
N MET A 46 1.69 12.37 -5.60
CA MET A 46 3.15 12.20 -5.59
C MET A 46 3.83 12.81 -4.36
N PHE A 47 3.53 14.07 -4.04
CA PHE A 47 4.17 14.75 -2.91
C PHE A 47 3.72 14.19 -1.56
N ALA A 48 2.51 13.65 -1.44
CA ALA A 48 2.03 13.00 -0.21
C ALA A 48 2.78 11.70 0.10
N HIS A 49 3.28 10.99 -0.91
CA HIS A 49 4.05 9.76 -0.70
C HIS A 49 5.40 10.00 -0.01
N ILE A 50 6.03 11.16 -0.22
CA ILE A 50 7.31 11.49 0.42
C ILE A 50 7.21 11.45 1.95
N PRO A 51 6.33 12.22 2.62
CA PRO A 51 6.18 12.16 4.07
C PRO A 51 5.65 10.79 4.55
N ILE A 52 4.83 10.09 3.76
CA ILE A 52 4.36 8.74 4.10
C ILE A 52 5.53 7.76 4.17
N PHE A 53 6.39 7.72 3.14
CA PHE A 53 7.56 6.85 3.14
C PHE A 53 8.58 7.23 4.21
N LEU A 54 8.79 8.52 4.47
CA LEU A 54 9.64 8.97 5.59
C LEU A 54 9.07 8.50 6.93
N PHE A 55 7.75 8.57 7.13
CA PHE A 55 7.09 8.09 8.33
C PHE A 55 7.26 6.57 8.50
N ILE A 56 6.99 5.78 7.46
CA ILE A 56 7.15 4.31 7.48
C ILE A 56 8.59 3.95 7.84
N ASN A 57 9.58 4.52 7.15
CA ASN A 57 11.00 4.24 7.41
C ASN A 57 11.39 4.64 8.84
N ARG A 58 10.95 5.81 9.32
CA ARG A 58 11.22 6.24 10.70
C ARG A 58 10.67 5.25 11.73
N GLN A 59 9.43 4.79 11.56
CA GLN A 59 8.80 3.84 12.50
C GLN A 59 9.52 2.48 12.52
N LEU A 60 10.07 2.05 11.38
CA LEU A 60 10.84 0.80 11.30
C LEU A 60 12.21 0.87 11.99
N HIS A 61 12.82 2.06 12.06
CA HIS A 61 14.11 2.26 12.73
C HIS A 61 14.00 2.50 14.25
N ASP A 62 12.81 2.80 14.77
CA ASP A 62 12.60 3.12 16.18
C ASP A 62 12.29 1.84 16.99
N VAL A 63 13.35 1.29 17.59
CA VAL A 63 13.45 -0.11 18.11
C VAL A 63 12.43 -0.51 19.19
N PRO A 64 11.87 0.35 20.07
CA PRO A 64 10.79 -0.10 20.95
C PRO A 64 9.41 -0.12 20.25
N THR A 65 9.26 0.51 19.07
CA THR A 65 7.96 0.68 18.40
C THR A 65 7.81 -0.09 17.09
N SER A 66 8.92 -0.59 16.53
CA SER A 66 8.95 -1.24 15.21
C SER A 66 8.01 -2.44 15.12
N GLU A 67 8.01 -3.36 16.09
CA GLU A 67 7.12 -4.53 16.07
C GLU A 67 5.63 -4.15 16.12
N THR A 68 5.29 -3.18 16.97
CA THR A 68 3.90 -2.69 17.08
C THR A 68 3.48 -2.01 15.79
N PHE A 69 4.37 -1.24 15.17
CA PHE A 69 4.15 -0.64 13.88
C PHE A 69 3.96 -1.69 12.79
N MET A 70 4.82 -2.71 12.73
CA MET A 70 4.75 -3.80 11.75
C MET A 70 3.41 -4.53 11.82
N LYS A 71 2.95 -4.89 13.03
CA LYS A 71 1.62 -5.51 13.22
C LYS A 71 0.49 -4.61 12.72
N ARG A 72 0.53 -3.31 13.02
CA ARG A 72 -0.48 -2.34 12.54
C ARG A 72 -0.42 -2.18 11.02
N PHE A 73 0.78 -2.17 10.46
CA PHE A 73 1.00 -2.02 9.03
C PHE A 73 0.54 -3.28 8.27
N ASN A 74 0.71 -4.49 8.82
CA ASN A 74 0.12 -5.71 8.26
C ASN A 74 -1.41 -5.63 8.17
N VAL A 75 -2.07 -5.16 9.24
CA VAL A 75 -3.52 -4.92 9.22
C VAL A 75 -3.88 -3.88 8.15
N PHE A 76 -3.07 -2.82 8.01
CA PHE A 76 -3.26 -1.85 6.93
C PHE A 76 -3.14 -2.49 5.54
N LEU A 77 -2.13 -3.34 5.27
CA LEU A 77 -2.00 -4.04 3.98
C LEU A 77 -3.23 -4.92 3.66
N MET A 78 -3.77 -5.60 4.67
CA MET A 78 -5.01 -6.39 4.53
C MET A 78 -6.20 -5.53 4.15
N VAL A 79 -6.41 -4.43 4.88
CA VAL A 79 -7.51 -3.49 4.65
C VAL A 79 -7.35 -2.77 3.30
N HIS A 80 -6.13 -2.40 2.94
CA HIS A 80 -5.76 -1.79 1.66
C HIS A 80 -6.15 -2.68 0.48
N MET A 81 -5.76 -3.96 0.52
CA MET A 81 -6.23 -4.95 -0.45
C MET A 81 -7.77 -5.03 -0.48
N GLY A 82 -8.41 -4.99 0.70
CA GLY A 82 -9.87 -4.92 0.83
C GLY A 82 -10.49 -3.71 0.11
N PHE A 83 -9.89 -2.53 0.22
CA PHE A 83 -10.35 -1.36 -0.53
C PHE A 83 -10.26 -1.57 -2.03
N HIS A 84 -9.15 -2.12 -2.55
CA HIS A 84 -9.06 -2.45 -3.98
C HIS A 84 -10.12 -3.44 -4.43
N LEU A 85 -10.46 -4.43 -3.60
CA LEU A 85 -11.58 -5.35 -3.89
C LEU A 85 -12.93 -4.62 -3.94
N LEU A 86 -13.17 -3.63 -3.08
CA LEU A 86 -14.40 -2.83 -3.11
C LEU A 86 -14.46 -1.90 -4.34
N TYR A 87 -13.32 -1.33 -4.74
CA TYR A 87 -13.22 -0.42 -5.88
C TYR A 87 -12.98 -1.12 -7.23
N LEU A 88 -12.97 -2.46 -7.27
CA LEU A 88 -12.82 -3.27 -8.48
C LEU A 88 -13.72 -2.80 -9.63
N LYS A 89 -15.00 -2.50 -9.34
CA LYS A 89 -16.01 -2.10 -10.32
C LYS A 89 -16.10 -0.59 -10.53
N HIS A 90 -15.21 0.19 -9.91
CA HIS A 90 -15.24 1.64 -10.04
C HIS A 90 -14.89 2.04 -11.48
N LYS A 91 -15.67 2.95 -12.08
CA LYS A 91 -15.55 3.32 -13.51
C LYS A 91 -14.17 3.87 -13.92
N ARG A 92 -13.41 4.37 -12.95
CA ARG A 92 -12.08 4.95 -13.13
C ARG A 92 -10.96 4.05 -12.59
N ASN A 93 -11.27 2.78 -12.30
CA ASN A 93 -10.27 1.81 -11.89
C ASN A 93 -9.44 1.37 -13.09
N GLU A 94 -8.16 1.73 -13.11
CA GLU A 94 -7.21 1.37 -14.18
C GLU A 94 -6.36 0.14 -13.80
N PHE A 95 -6.50 -0.43 -12.59
CA PHE A 95 -5.86 -1.69 -12.15
C PHE A 95 -6.53 -2.92 -12.79
N THR A 96 -6.25 -3.14 -14.07
CA THR A 96 -6.94 -4.14 -14.90
C THR A 96 -6.12 -5.37 -15.22
N ASP A 97 -4.80 -5.30 -15.07
CA ASP A 97 -3.91 -6.41 -15.37
C ASP A 97 -3.55 -7.25 -14.13
N GLY A 98 -3.07 -8.47 -14.39
CA GLY A 98 -2.69 -9.41 -13.34
C GLY A 98 -1.42 -9.01 -12.57
N ILE A 99 -0.61 -8.09 -13.10
CA ILE A 99 0.62 -7.63 -12.45
C ILE A 99 0.26 -6.62 -11.34
N SER A 100 -0.62 -5.66 -11.61
CA SER A 100 -1.19 -4.79 -10.57
C SER A 100 -1.81 -5.61 -9.43
N TRP A 101 -2.62 -6.61 -9.77
CA TRP A 101 -3.24 -7.49 -8.78
C TRP A 101 -2.22 -8.36 -8.04
N PHE A 102 -1.11 -8.75 -8.67
CA PHE A 102 -0.04 -9.45 -7.98
C PHE A 102 0.58 -8.58 -6.88
N TYR A 103 0.82 -7.29 -7.13
CA TYR A 103 1.34 -6.37 -6.10
C TYR A 103 0.33 -6.14 -4.98
N ILE A 104 -0.93 -5.82 -5.33
CA ILE A 104 -2.01 -5.56 -4.36
C ILE A 104 -2.29 -6.79 -3.49
N ALA A 105 -2.60 -7.93 -4.13
CA ALA A 105 -2.96 -9.15 -3.42
C ALA A 105 -1.75 -9.75 -2.71
N GLY A 106 -0.57 -9.72 -3.33
CA GLY A 106 0.65 -10.21 -2.71
C GLY A 106 1.01 -9.45 -1.45
N ALA A 107 0.87 -8.11 -1.44
CA ALA A 107 1.07 -7.30 -0.23
C ALA A 107 0.07 -7.67 0.88
N GLY A 108 -1.22 -7.79 0.54
CA GLY A 108 -2.26 -8.17 1.50
C GLY A 108 -2.06 -9.58 2.09
N ILE A 109 -1.74 -10.57 1.25
CA ILE A 109 -1.45 -11.95 1.68
C ILE A 109 -0.20 -11.97 2.58
N CYS A 110 0.85 -11.25 2.23
CA CYS A 110 2.04 -11.14 3.07
C CYS A 110 1.69 -10.57 4.45
N GLY A 111 0.82 -9.55 4.53
CA GLY A 111 0.33 -9.03 5.80
C GLY A 111 -0.43 -10.06 6.65
N ILE A 112 -1.26 -10.90 6.01
CA ILE A 112 -1.97 -12.01 6.70
C ILE A 112 -0.97 -13.03 7.22
N VAL A 113 -0.06 -13.48 6.37
CA VAL A 113 0.93 -14.51 6.73
C VAL A 113 1.88 -14.00 7.81
N ASP A 114 2.29 -12.73 7.77
CA ASP A 114 3.15 -12.17 8.80
C ASP A 114 2.41 -12.03 10.15
N LEU A 115 1.12 -11.67 10.14
CA LEU A 115 0.35 -11.46 11.37
C LEU A 115 -0.10 -12.77 12.05
N PHE A 116 -0.42 -13.81 11.28
CA PHE A 116 -0.96 -15.08 11.78
C PHE A 116 -0.04 -16.28 11.60
N GLY A 117 1.02 -16.14 10.79
CA GLY A 117 2.07 -17.13 10.70
C GLY A 117 2.79 -17.25 12.03
N VAL A 118 3.12 -18.47 12.42
CA VAL A 118 3.94 -18.72 13.60
C VAL A 118 5.32 -18.12 13.33
N GLN A 119 5.61 -16.99 13.97
CA GLN A 119 6.93 -16.34 14.01
C GLN A 119 7.65 -16.72 15.29
#